data_AF-A0A094HBV3-F1
#
_entry.id   AF-A0A094HBV3-F1
#
_cell.length_a   1.000
_cell.length_b   1.000
_cell.length_c   1.000
_cell.angle_alpha   90.00
_cell.angle_beta   90.00
_cell.angle_gamma   90.00
#
_symmetry.space_group_name_H-M   'P 1'
#
loop_
_entity.id
_entity.type
_entity.pdbx_description
1 polymer ?
#
loop_
_entity_poly.entity_id
_entity_poly.type
_entity_poly.pdbx_seq_one_letter_code
_entity_poly.pdbx_strand_id
1 'polypeptide(L)'
;MRQIYSPGSDYPSAAEDPLWEYSYPRGVTEPHLNSQLSPSASSAPLNIADLGSESEDMFLGSSFPSMDFSLAGDFHPQFGLDELDELSYSGMDFTSTFNPSAADWNATSEQGPPLMPSMAPPQIPPTEPPATEPPLAGDRTPSQKPTDKETLTVHLLSQHFSRQLTGRFSFKSADWTFYNFFFHRFTTSHPWVLSAILSWTSASLFYSGRWKDLVIANFHYEQCLSQIIKIYGRSFDDVEFMWPLAYDPVTDRNFSVASTEDIDALFVSCFFLALFDQMAARPSHIRKIFRFISHVLQVPNVQDNMGGVRSRVSTWFCTLESKASAFQPGDGAILSALGGQEGLISALRASYDTLQKVYSVTYPDEERRADGLQLPLLQRMLELTMLLSDITQEKSQPSSGGAGISKIRANLDAHAQALDAVSESESLTGRVRSTWLVLVALYNTAEISFSRNLHASEPRHSADAFAVRIIQVAQKLDVHRGGASLSTPPPTKIWPLPLVMAAIEVRDPIYREWVLHKLETYGGTAGKQYTLAKVFVERLWEREEEAGRRVDCAGVIAEVNDGMVL
;
A
#
# COMPACT_ATOMS: atom_id res chain seq x y z
N MET A 1 30.83 17.54 -53.06
CA MET A 1 32.05 18.26 -53.51
C MET A 1 32.96 18.45 -52.31
N ARG A 2 34.23 18.03 -52.42
CA ARG A 2 35.51 18.45 -51.76
C ARG A 2 35.46 19.09 -50.34
N GLN A 3 36.36 18.88 -49.38
CA GLN A 3 37.63 18.13 -49.18
C GLN A 3 37.94 18.26 -47.66
N ILE A 4 38.26 17.18 -46.92
CA ILE A 4 39.59 16.76 -46.40
C ILE A 4 40.45 17.84 -45.69
N TYR A 5 40.68 17.73 -44.36
CA TYR A 5 41.98 17.46 -43.67
C TYR A 5 41.99 17.91 -42.18
N SER A 6 42.28 16.96 -41.27
CA SER A 6 42.87 17.13 -39.91
C SER A 6 44.43 17.05 -40.03
N PRO A 7 45.27 16.78 -38.99
CA PRO A 7 45.31 17.05 -37.53
C PRO A 7 46.71 17.53 -37.03
N GLY A 8 46.90 17.63 -35.70
CA GLY A 8 48.21 17.61 -34.98
C GLY A 8 48.70 18.97 -34.46
N SER A 9 49.48 19.14 -33.39
CA SER A 9 49.90 18.39 -32.19
C SER A 9 50.69 19.39 -31.31
N ASP A 10 51.07 18.97 -30.10
CA ASP A 10 52.22 19.47 -29.31
C ASP A 10 52.04 20.61 -28.27
N TYR A 11 52.15 20.19 -27.00
CA TYR A 11 52.67 20.94 -25.84
C TYR A 11 54.14 21.36 -26.07
N PRO A 12 54.71 22.40 -25.41
CA PRO A 12 55.06 22.33 -23.98
C PRO A 12 55.22 23.66 -23.14
N SER A 13 55.24 23.48 -21.80
CA SER A 13 56.17 24.04 -20.79
C SER A 13 56.32 25.54 -20.48
N ALA A 14 55.86 25.90 -19.26
CA ALA A 14 56.57 26.52 -18.11
C ALA A 14 57.04 28.00 -18.05
N ALA A 15 56.94 28.52 -16.81
CA ALA A 15 57.47 29.76 -16.19
C ALA A 15 56.69 31.06 -16.54
N GLU A 16 56.33 31.96 -15.62
CA GLU A 16 56.91 32.43 -14.36
C GLU A 16 55.81 32.89 -13.38
N ASP A 17 56.13 32.82 -12.08
CA ASP A 17 55.41 33.42 -10.95
C ASP A 17 56.27 34.61 -10.44
N PRO A 18 55.68 35.68 -9.84
CA PRO A 18 56.05 35.91 -8.43
C PRO A 18 54.94 36.51 -7.53
N LEU A 19 54.75 35.89 -6.35
CA LEU A 19 54.87 36.42 -4.96
C LEU A 19 54.19 37.77 -4.63
N TRP A 20 53.32 37.89 -3.61
CA TRP A 20 53.59 37.80 -2.14
C TRP A 20 52.25 37.85 -1.34
N GLU A 21 51.98 36.94 -0.38
CA GLU A 21 52.13 37.05 1.10
C GLU A 21 50.84 37.56 1.80
N TYR A 22 50.17 36.88 2.73
CA TYR A 22 50.48 36.44 4.12
C TYR A 22 49.32 35.50 4.57
N SER A 23 49.33 34.64 5.60
CA SER A 23 50.31 33.86 6.38
C SER A 23 49.49 32.94 7.31
N TYR A 24 49.95 31.70 7.48
CA TYR A 24 49.47 30.68 8.44
C TYR A 24 49.92 30.98 9.90
N PRO A 25 49.54 30.15 10.91
CA PRO A 25 50.35 28.96 11.29
C PRO A 25 49.47 27.69 11.51
N ARG A 26 49.75 26.50 10.94
CA ARG A 26 50.79 25.47 11.25
C ARG A 26 50.76 24.96 12.71
N GLY A 27 50.85 23.67 13.03
CA GLY A 27 51.14 22.46 12.24
C GLY A 27 50.91 21.17 13.07
N VAL A 28 50.62 20.02 12.44
CA VAL A 28 51.56 18.94 12.00
C VAL A 28 51.90 18.00 13.20
N THR A 29 51.72 16.68 13.14
CA THR A 29 52.50 15.73 12.34
C THR A 29 51.85 14.33 12.31
N GLU A 30 51.82 13.72 11.13
CA GLU A 30 51.72 12.27 10.88
C GLU A 30 53.16 11.72 10.63
N PRO A 31 53.43 10.40 10.68
CA PRO A 31 53.40 9.63 9.43
C PRO A 31 53.05 8.13 9.52
N HIS A 32 52.65 7.61 8.36
CA HIS A 32 52.26 6.26 7.97
C HIS A 32 53.26 5.10 8.20
N LEU A 33 52.72 3.86 8.23
CA LEU A 33 53.30 2.69 7.55
C LEU A 33 52.26 1.56 7.29
N ASN A 34 52.31 0.98 6.09
CA ASN A 34 51.51 -0.15 5.56
C ASN A 34 51.84 -1.51 6.23
N SER A 35 50.86 -2.43 6.31
CA SER A 35 50.84 -3.74 5.60
C SER A 35 50.02 -4.85 6.29
N GLN A 36 49.07 -5.42 5.53
CA GLN A 36 48.67 -6.85 5.41
C GLN A 36 48.03 -7.67 6.57
N LEU A 37 47.05 -8.50 6.12
CA LEU A 37 46.50 -9.77 6.64
C LEU A 37 45.34 -9.75 7.67
N SER A 38 44.16 -10.17 7.21
CA SER A 38 43.04 -10.72 8.01
C SER A 38 43.34 -12.17 8.45
N PRO A 39 42.46 -12.90 9.18
CA PRO A 39 41.29 -12.52 9.99
C PRO A 39 41.31 -13.18 11.40
N SER A 40 40.45 -12.75 12.34
CA SER A 40 39.90 -13.63 13.40
C SER A 40 38.73 -12.99 14.13
N ALA A 41 37.69 -13.80 14.32
CA ALA A 41 36.49 -13.53 15.07
C ALA A 41 36.76 -13.37 16.58
N SER A 42 35.97 -12.54 17.26
CA SER A 42 35.45 -12.86 18.58
C SER A 42 34.27 -11.95 18.90
N SER A 43 33.13 -12.59 19.07
CA SER A 43 31.97 -12.15 19.82
C SER A 43 32.35 -11.56 21.19
N ALA A 44 31.69 -10.48 21.58
CA ALA A 44 31.57 -10.06 22.97
C ALA A 44 30.15 -9.50 23.23
N PRO A 45 29.52 -9.83 24.36
CA PRO A 45 28.09 -9.64 24.58
C PRO A 45 27.76 -8.30 25.26
N LEU A 46 26.50 -7.91 25.12
CA LEU A 46 25.86 -6.75 25.76
C LEU A 46 25.86 -6.88 27.29
N ASN A 47 26.49 -5.91 27.96
CA ASN A 47 26.31 -5.65 29.39
C ASN A 47 24.95 -4.97 29.62
N ILE A 48 24.03 -5.67 30.29
CA ILE A 48 22.81 -5.09 30.86
C ILE A 48 23.09 -4.82 32.33
N ALA A 49 22.93 -3.56 32.76
CA ALA A 49 22.98 -3.19 34.16
C ALA A 49 21.65 -3.54 34.84
N ASP A 50 21.77 -4.34 35.88
CA ASP A 50 20.77 -4.75 36.85
C ASP A 50 20.47 -3.60 37.82
N LEU A 51 19.21 -3.19 37.94
CA LEU A 51 18.72 -2.37 39.05
C LEU A 51 17.33 -2.86 39.43
N GLY A 52 17.30 -3.55 40.57
CA GLY A 52 16.10 -4.12 41.18
C GLY A 52 15.25 -3.10 41.94
N SER A 53 13.97 -3.48 42.02
CA SER A 53 13.09 -3.50 43.19
C SER A 53 13.14 -2.36 44.20
N GLU A 54 12.04 -1.59 44.23
CA GLU A 54 11.41 -0.89 45.36
C GLU A 54 10.13 -0.25 44.77
N SER A 55 8.90 -0.30 45.28
CA SER A 55 8.25 -0.85 46.46
C SER A 55 6.75 -0.71 46.22
N GLU A 56 5.94 -1.67 46.67
CA GLU A 56 4.46 -1.61 46.65
C GLU A 56 3.89 -0.57 47.64
N ASP A 57 2.60 -0.29 47.44
CA ASP A 57 1.61 0.38 48.30
C ASP A 57 1.63 1.92 48.42
N MET A 58 0.56 2.54 47.86
CA MET A 58 -0.37 3.38 48.62
C MET A 58 -1.66 3.72 47.83
N PHE A 59 -2.77 3.15 48.33
CA PHE A 59 -4.17 3.56 48.35
C PHE A 59 -4.74 4.73 47.50
N LEU A 60 -5.82 4.37 46.78
CA LEU A 60 -7.16 4.98 46.65
C LEU A 60 -7.32 6.52 46.59
N GLY A 61 -7.94 6.95 45.48
CA GLY A 61 -9.08 7.88 45.54
C GLY A 61 -8.89 9.20 44.80
N SER A 62 -9.51 9.32 43.63
CA SER A 62 -10.15 10.56 43.19
C SER A 62 -10.96 10.33 41.90
N SER A 63 -12.27 10.15 42.10
CA SER A 63 -13.32 10.33 41.10
C SER A 63 -13.32 11.75 40.53
N PHE A 64 -13.64 11.93 39.24
CA PHE A 64 -14.21 13.16 38.65
C PHE A 64 -14.75 12.88 37.22
N PRO A 65 -15.71 13.67 36.69
CA PRO A 65 -17.11 13.26 36.62
C PRO A 65 -17.66 13.02 35.20
N SER A 66 -18.74 12.24 35.15
CA SER A 66 -19.68 12.13 34.02
C SER A 66 -20.33 13.49 33.75
N MET A 67 -20.23 14.01 32.53
CA MET A 67 -21.11 15.08 32.06
C MET A 67 -22.24 14.47 31.23
N ASP A 68 -23.42 14.43 31.85
CA ASP A 68 -24.70 14.27 31.20
C ASP A 68 -25.00 15.50 30.33
N PHE A 69 -25.41 15.27 29.08
CA PHE A 69 -26.20 16.25 28.32
C PHE A 69 -27.58 15.66 28.07
N SER A 70 -28.57 16.23 28.74
CA SER A 70 -29.99 15.91 28.58
C SER A 70 -30.51 16.35 27.21
N LEU A 71 -31.25 15.43 26.58
CA LEU A 71 -32.13 15.64 25.43
C LEU A 71 -33.28 16.61 25.76
N ALA A 72 -33.66 17.47 24.82
CA ALA A 72 -35.04 17.64 24.32
C ALA A 72 -35.14 18.86 23.39
N GLY A 73 -35.82 18.68 22.26
CA GLY A 73 -36.13 19.73 21.31
C GLY A 73 -36.68 19.17 20.00
N ASP A 74 -37.83 18.51 20.10
CA ASP A 74 -38.59 17.93 18.99
C ASP A 74 -38.83 18.93 17.85
N PHE A 75 -38.36 18.59 16.64
CA PHE A 75 -38.99 19.02 15.39
C PHE A 75 -38.82 17.90 14.34
N HIS A 76 -39.88 17.10 14.18
CA HIS A 76 -40.07 16.22 13.03
C HIS A 76 -40.48 17.04 11.80
N PRO A 77 -39.84 16.83 10.65
CA PRO A 77 -40.58 16.76 9.39
C PRO A 77 -40.58 15.31 8.90
N GLN A 78 -41.79 14.79 8.70
CA GLN A 78 -42.08 13.48 8.12
C GLN A 78 -41.65 13.46 6.65
N PHE A 79 -40.72 12.58 6.26
CA PHE A 79 -40.69 11.98 4.90
C PHE A 79 -40.04 10.58 4.93
N GLY A 80 -40.82 9.60 4.47
CA GLY A 80 -40.59 8.17 4.23
C GLY A 80 -39.23 7.54 4.56
N LEU A 81 -39.19 6.80 5.67
CA LEU A 81 -38.11 5.90 6.10
C LEU A 81 -38.52 4.41 6.02
N ASP A 82 -39.50 4.06 5.18
CA ASP A 82 -40.09 2.71 5.20
C ASP A 82 -39.31 1.66 4.35
N GLU A 83 -38.12 1.97 3.82
CA GLU A 83 -37.31 1.01 3.05
C GLU A 83 -35.91 0.72 3.63
N LEU A 84 -35.59 1.23 4.83
CA LEU A 84 -34.29 0.98 5.48
C LEU A 84 -34.37 0.16 6.78
N ASP A 85 -35.57 -0.22 7.23
CA ASP A 85 -35.77 -0.85 8.55
C ASP A 85 -36.05 -2.37 8.53
N GLU A 86 -36.07 -3.02 7.37
CA GLU A 86 -36.20 -4.48 7.27
C GLU A 86 -34.98 -5.13 6.61
N LEU A 87 -33.83 -5.18 7.28
CA LEU A 87 -32.85 -6.26 7.09
C LEU A 87 -32.05 -6.51 8.38
N SER A 88 -32.67 -7.31 9.25
CA SER A 88 -32.12 -8.18 10.31
C SER A 88 -30.64 -8.00 10.69
N TYR A 89 -30.41 -7.34 11.82
CA TYR A 89 -29.16 -7.43 12.58
C TYR A 89 -29.26 -8.57 13.60
N SER A 90 -28.36 -9.55 13.51
CA SER A 90 -28.08 -10.45 14.63
C SER A 90 -26.57 -10.54 14.89
N GLY A 91 -26.21 -10.29 16.15
CA GLY A 91 -25.00 -10.79 16.77
C GLY A 91 -23.76 -9.88 16.73
N MET A 92 -23.64 -8.99 17.71
CA MET A 92 -22.37 -8.73 18.40
C MET A 92 -22.71 -8.22 19.82
N ASP A 93 -22.66 -9.13 20.78
CA ASP A 93 -22.70 -8.83 22.20
C ASP A 93 -21.33 -8.30 22.63
N PHE A 94 -21.30 -7.12 23.25
CA PHE A 94 -20.10 -6.58 23.89
C PHE A 94 -20.05 -7.12 25.32
N THR A 95 -18.87 -7.62 25.71
CA THR A 95 -18.47 -8.15 27.04
C THR A 95 -18.59 -9.67 27.23
N SER A 96 -17.51 -10.39 26.92
CA SER A 96 -17.12 -11.59 27.67
C SER A 96 -15.67 -11.97 27.35
N THR A 97 -14.81 -11.84 28.37
CA THR A 97 -13.49 -12.46 28.44
C THR A 97 -13.63 -13.98 28.39
N PHE A 98 -13.04 -14.66 27.41
CA PHE A 98 -12.66 -16.06 27.60
C PHE A 98 -11.50 -16.48 26.68
N ASN A 99 -10.49 -17.04 27.32
CA ASN A 99 -9.34 -17.73 26.75
C ASN A 99 -9.69 -19.22 26.67
N PRO A 100 -9.46 -19.93 25.55
CA PRO A 100 -9.27 -21.37 25.64
C PRO A 100 -7.98 -21.82 24.97
N SER A 101 -7.15 -22.44 25.80
CA SER A 101 -6.12 -23.40 25.47
C SER A 101 -6.63 -24.56 24.60
N ALA A 102 -5.74 -25.05 23.75
CA ALA A 102 -5.59 -26.41 23.24
C ALA A 102 -6.82 -27.34 23.29
N ALA A 103 -7.37 -27.68 22.13
CA ALA A 103 -8.16 -28.88 21.93
C ALA A 103 -7.89 -29.46 20.53
N ASP A 104 -7.14 -30.57 20.50
CA ASP A 104 -7.09 -31.53 19.39
C ASP A 104 -8.46 -32.17 19.22
N TRP A 105 -8.98 -32.28 17.98
CA TRP A 105 -10.01 -33.29 17.68
C TRP A 105 -9.90 -33.85 16.26
N ASN A 106 -9.61 -35.15 16.22
CA ASN A 106 -9.85 -36.06 15.11
C ASN A 106 -11.34 -36.44 14.99
N ALA A 107 -11.77 -36.61 13.74
CA ALA A 107 -12.77 -37.55 13.23
C ALA A 107 -14.30 -37.31 13.36
N THR A 108 -14.92 -37.33 12.16
CA THR A 108 -16.14 -38.03 11.70
C THR A 108 -17.57 -37.47 11.92
N SER A 109 -18.15 -37.09 10.76
CA SER A 109 -19.32 -37.70 10.09
C SER A 109 -20.75 -37.13 10.28
N GLU A 110 -21.31 -36.73 9.12
CA GLU A 110 -22.68 -36.84 8.60
C GLU A 110 -23.88 -36.18 9.32
N GLN A 111 -24.57 -35.28 8.58
CA GLN A 111 -26.02 -35.32 8.34
C GLN A 111 -26.45 -34.36 7.20
N GLY A 112 -27.40 -34.82 6.36
CA GLY A 112 -27.81 -34.23 5.08
C GLY A 112 -28.80 -33.04 5.13
N PRO A 113 -29.27 -32.55 3.97
CA PRO A 113 -29.88 -31.22 3.82
C PRO A 113 -31.42 -31.21 3.97
N PRO A 114 -32.04 -30.13 4.49
CA PRO A 114 -33.48 -29.94 4.44
C PRO A 114 -33.95 -29.04 3.27
N LEU A 115 -35.20 -29.28 2.89
CA LEU A 115 -35.96 -28.76 1.73
C LEU A 115 -36.53 -27.34 1.90
N MET A 116 -36.72 -26.66 0.75
CA MET A 116 -37.37 -25.35 0.57
C MET A 116 -38.91 -25.47 0.39
N PRO A 117 -39.70 -24.43 0.76
CA PRO A 117 -41.05 -24.22 0.23
C PRO A 117 -41.22 -22.95 -0.63
N SER A 118 -42.32 -22.97 -1.39
CA SER A 118 -42.67 -22.26 -2.63
C SER A 118 -43.13 -20.79 -2.50
N MET A 119 -42.99 -20.06 -3.62
CA MET A 119 -43.46 -18.68 -3.88
C MET A 119 -44.99 -18.53 -4.09
N ALA A 120 -45.50 -17.31 -3.87
CA ALA A 120 -46.76 -16.78 -4.43
C ALA A 120 -46.57 -15.32 -4.95
N PRO A 121 -47.33 -14.84 -5.96
CA PRO A 121 -47.05 -13.61 -6.72
C PRO A 121 -47.80 -12.33 -6.24
N PRO A 122 -47.39 -11.12 -6.68
CA PRO A 122 -47.77 -9.83 -6.07
C PRO A 122 -49.03 -9.16 -6.65
N GLN A 123 -49.68 -8.31 -5.85
CA GLN A 123 -50.81 -7.45 -6.22
C GLN A 123 -50.39 -5.96 -6.35
N ILE A 124 -51.01 -5.24 -7.29
CA ILE A 124 -50.79 -3.83 -7.66
C ILE A 124 -51.89 -2.94 -7.02
N PRO A 125 -51.58 -1.72 -6.51
CA PRO A 125 -52.60 -0.71 -6.24
C PRO A 125 -52.67 0.44 -7.30
N PRO A 126 -53.78 1.20 -7.34
CA PRO A 126 -54.27 1.89 -8.54
C PRO A 126 -53.90 3.38 -8.70
N THR A 127 -54.04 3.84 -9.94
CA THR A 127 -53.81 5.18 -10.50
C THR A 127 -55.03 6.12 -10.35
N GLU A 128 -54.81 7.41 -10.04
CA GLU A 128 -55.77 8.52 -10.27
C GLU A 128 -55.04 9.84 -10.68
N PRO A 129 -55.71 10.83 -11.32
CA PRO A 129 -55.25 11.54 -12.53
C PRO A 129 -54.73 12.99 -12.33
N PRO A 130 -54.28 13.72 -13.39
CA PRO A 130 -53.41 14.90 -13.27
C PRO A 130 -54.16 16.25 -13.28
N ALA A 131 -53.53 17.28 -12.72
CA ALA A 131 -53.93 18.69 -12.87
C ALA A 131 -52.76 19.53 -13.42
N THR A 132 -53.04 20.26 -14.50
CA THR A 132 -52.18 21.17 -15.27
C THR A 132 -52.40 22.61 -14.77
N GLU A 133 -51.37 23.43 -14.49
CA GLU A 133 -50.82 24.57 -15.29
C GLU A 133 -50.29 25.66 -14.30
N PRO A 134 -49.57 26.75 -14.68
CA PRO A 134 -48.58 26.99 -15.75
C PRO A 134 -47.32 27.78 -15.23
N PRO A 135 -46.36 28.23 -16.07
CA PRO A 135 -45.00 28.62 -15.66
C PRO A 135 -44.79 30.14 -15.50
N LEU A 136 -43.78 30.55 -14.73
CA LEU A 136 -43.21 31.89 -14.85
C LEU A 136 -41.69 31.92 -14.63
N ALA A 137 -41.05 32.68 -15.50
CA ALA A 137 -39.63 32.73 -15.75
C ALA A 137 -38.86 33.65 -14.80
N GLY A 138 -37.59 33.31 -14.60
CA GLY A 138 -36.50 34.27 -14.37
C GLY A 138 -36.23 34.65 -12.92
N ASP A 139 -35.16 34.11 -12.34
CA ASP A 139 -33.98 34.94 -12.10
C ASP A 139 -32.70 34.11 -11.97
N ARG A 140 -31.64 34.58 -12.63
CA ARG A 140 -30.30 33.99 -12.57
C ARG A 140 -29.46 34.83 -11.62
N THR A 141 -29.05 34.27 -10.50
CA THR A 141 -27.71 34.55 -9.93
C THR A 141 -27.31 33.42 -8.97
N PRO A 142 -26.06 32.91 -9.03
CA PRO A 142 -25.65 31.73 -8.31
C PRO A 142 -25.10 32.10 -6.93
N SER A 143 -25.77 31.62 -5.89
CA SER A 143 -25.16 31.39 -4.58
C SER A 143 -25.74 30.09 -4.06
N GLN A 144 -25.32 28.98 -4.66
CA GLN A 144 -25.65 27.67 -4.13
C GLN A 144 -24.80 27.47 -2.88
N LYS A 145 -25.41 27.73 -1.71
CA LYS A 145 -25.01 27.03 -0.49
C LYS A 145 -24.97 25.53 -0.81
N PRO A 146 -23.94 24.78 -0.37
CA PRO A 146 -23.93 23.34 -0.53
C PRO A 146 -25.25 22.80 0.00
N THR A 147 -25.99 22.11 -0.85
CA THR A 147 -27.31 21.56 -0.54
C THR A 147 -27.19 20.73 0.74
N ASP A 148 -28.14 20.81 1.68
CA ASP A 148 -28.05 20.11 2.98
C ASP A 148 -27.72 18.60 2.84
N LYS A 149 -28.15 18.00 1.74
CA LYS A 149 -27.84 16.62 1.32
C LYS A 149 -26.35 16.36 1.04
N GLU A 150 -25.64 17.30 0.44
CA GLU A 150 -24.21 17.20 0.15
C GLU A 150 -23.38 17.29 1.44
N THR A 151 -23.73 18.24 2.31
CA THR A 151 -23.13 18.38 3.64
C THR A 151 -23.32 17.12 4.48
N LEU A 152 -24.53 16.55 4.47
CA LEU A 152 -24.82 15.28 5.15
C LEU A 152 -24.00 14.11 4.58
N THR A 153 -23.85 14.04 3.26
CA THR A 153 -23.07 12.98 2.59
C THR A 153 -21.59 13.06 2.96
N VAL A 154 -21.01 14.26 2.98
CA VAL A 154 -19.63 14.51 3.40
C VAL A 154 -19.41 14.10 4.86
N HIS A 155 -20.35 14.42 5.75
CA HIS A 155 -20.27 14.05 7.16
C HIS A 155 -20.30 12.52 7.35
N LEU A 156 -21.25 11.83 6.70
CA LEU A 156 -21.37 10.38 6.75
C LEU A 156 -20.12 9.66 6.23
N LEU A 157 -19.57 10.13 5.10
CA LEU A 157 -18.32 9.60 4.55
C LEU A 157 -17.15 9.81 5.51
N SER A 158 -16.98 11.03 6.05
CA SER A 158 -15.90 11.34 6.99
C SER A 158 -15.98 10.50 8.27
N GLN A 159 -17.19 10.27 8.75
CA GLN A 159 -17.45 9.39 9.89
C GLN A 159 -17.12 7.93 9.56
N HIS A 160 -17.51 7.44 8.39
CA HIS A 160 -17.18 6.08 7.95
C HIS A 160 -15.67 5.88 7.81
N PHE A 161 -14.97 6.85 7.22
CA PHE A 161 -13.51 6.84 7.08
C PHE A 161 -12.84 6.65 8.45
N SER A 162 -13.11 7.57 9.39
CA SER A 162 -12.43 7.63 10.68
C SER A 162 -12.75 6.44 11.58
N ARG A 163 -14.00 5.95 11.57
CA ARG A 163 -14.45 4.89 12.49
C ARG A 163 -14.29 3.47 11.97
N GLN A 164 -14.39 3.25 10.66
CA GLN A 164 -14.49 1.89 10.11
C GLN A 164 -13.39 1.59 9.10
N LEU A 165 -13.02 2.56 8.26
CA LEU A 165 -12.12 2.28 7.14
C LEU A 165 -10.67 2.12 7.58
N THR A 166 -10.15 3.05 8.39
CA THR A 166 -8.73 3.07 8.76
C THR A 166 -8.26 1.80 9.48
N GLY A 167 -9.09 1.24 10.36
CA GLY A 167 -8.81 -0.02 11.07
C GLY A 167 -8.83 -1.27 10.18
N ARG A 168 -9.56 -1.26 9.05
CA ARG A 168 -9.58 -2.39 8.10
C ARG A 168 -8.31 -2.50 7.26
N PHE A 169 -7.62 -1.38 7.07
CA PHE A 169 -6.43 -1.27 6.20
C PHE A 169 -5.13 -1.12 6.98
N SER A 170 -5.14 -1.38 8.29
CA SER A 170 -3.96 -1.33 9.16
C SER A 170 -3.96 -2.46 10.19
N PHE A 171 -2.78 -3.06 10.47
CA PHE A 171 -2.58 -3.91 11.66
C PHE A 171 -2.35 -3.12 12.95
N LYS A 172 -2.13 -1.81 12.82
CA LYS A 172 -1.96 -0.86 13.93
C LYS A 172 -3.31 -0.31 14.33
N SER A 173 -3.48 -0.02 15.63
CA SER A 173 -4.72 0.57 16.14
C SER A 173 -5.07 1.86 15.39
N ALA A 174 -6.36 2.07 15.16
CA ALA A 174 -6.85 3.13 14.27
C ALA A 174 -6.29 4.52 14.65
N ASP A 175 -6.22 4.81 15.95
CA ASP A 175 -5.78 6.09 16.51
C ASP A 175 -4.34 6.45 16.15
N TRP A 176 -3.48 5.45 15.94
CA TRP A 176 -2.05 5.64 15.68
C TRP A 176 -1.65 5.32 14.24
N THR A 177 -2.60 5.38 13.29
CA THR A 177 -2.32 5.13 11.87
C THR A 177 -1.95 6.39 11.10
N PHE A 178 -1.15 6.24 10.04
CA PHE A 178 -0.93 7.31 9.08
C PHE A 178 -2.23 7.77 8.39
N TYR A 179 -3.23 6.90 8.26
CA TYR A 179 -4.53 7.24 7.68
C TYR A 179 -5.26 8.32 8.50
N ASN A 180 -5.40 8.08 9.82
CA ASN A 180 -6.02 9.06 10.72
C ASN A 180 -5.15 10.30 10.88
N PHE A 181 -3.82 10.15 10.94
CA PHE A 181 -2.91 11.29 10.96
C PHE A 181 -3.09 12.20 9.73
N PHE A 182 -3.15 11.64 8.51
CA PHE A 182 -3.37 12.41 7.29
C PHE A 182 -4.72 13.12 7.30
N PHE A 183 -5.77 12.43 7.74
CA PHE A 183 -7.10 13.00 7.86
C PHE A 183 -7.12 14.19 8.80
N HIS A 184 -6.62 14.04 10.04
CA HIS A 184 -6.64 15.11 11.02
C HIS A 184 -5.71 16.28 10.68
N ARG A 185 -4.57 16.01 10.03
CA ARG A 185 -3.58 17.03 9.70
C ARG A 185 -4.00 17.90 8.51
N PHE A 186 -4.54 17.30 7.45
CA PHE A 186 -4.63 17.99 6.16
C PHE A 186 -6.06 18.36 5.74
N THR A 187 -7.11 17.71 6.26
CA THR A 187 -8.47 17.93 5.73
C THR A 187 -9.04 19.32 6.00
N THR A 188 -8.57 20.00 7.06
CA THR A 188 -8.98 21.37 7.39
C THR A 188 -8.19 22.41 6.61
N SER A 189 -6.91 22.18 6.36
CA SER A 189 -6.02 23.14 5.66
C SER A 189 -6.04 22.97 4.14
N HIS A 190 -6.29 21.75 3.64
CA HIS A 190 -6.21 21.41 2.22
C HIS A 190 -7.49 20.65 1.79
N PRO A 191 -8.56 21.37 1.37
CA PRO A 191 -9.84 20.75 1.03
C PRO A 191 -9.79 19.69 -0.08
N TRP A 192 -8.79 19.74 -0.97
CA TRP A 192 -8.58 18.71 -1.99
C TRP A 192 -8.14 17.37 -1.38
N VAL A 193 -7.45 17.37 -0.23
CA VAL A 193 -7.11 16.14 0.50
C VAL A 193 -8.38 15.47 1.02
N LEU A 194 -9.32 16.25 1.57
CA LEU A 194 -10.62 15.72 1.95
C LEU A 194 -11.33 15.09 0.75
N SER A 195 -11.32 15.76 -0.40
CA SER A 195 -11.90 15.20 -1.64
C SER A 195 -11.27 13.85 -2.02
N ALA A 196 -9.94 13.71 -1.98
CA ALA A 196 -9.27 12.44 -2.24
C ALA A 196 -9.71 11.33 -1.25
N ILE A 197 -9.81 11.66 0.05
CA ILE A 197 -10.26 10.74 1.09
C ILE A 197 -11.71 10.30 0.86
N LEU A 198 -12.60 11.25 0.53
CA LEU A 198 -14.02 10.98 0.26
C LEU A 198 -14.19 10.09 -0.98
N SER A 199 -13.35 10.29 -2.01
CA SER A 199 -13.32 9.43 -3.20
C SER A 199 -13.04 7.96 -2.84
N TRP A 200 -11.95 7.72 -2.09
CA TRP A 200 -11.60 6.38 -1.63
C TRP A 200 -12.66 5.76 -0.71
N THR A 201 -13.18 6.56 0.24
CA THR A 201 -14.18 6.12 1.20
C THR A 201 -15.50 5.74 0.52
N SER A 202 -15.93 6.54 -0.44
CA SER A 202 -17.08 6.26 -1.29
C SER A 202 -16.93 4.94 -2.04
N ALA A 203 -15.77 4.71 -2.67
CA ALA A 203 -15.52 3.45 -3.37
C ALA A 203 -15.53 2.26 -2.41
N SER A 204 -14.99 2.40 -1.21
CA SER A 204 -15.08 1.33 -0.20
C SER A 204 -16.52 0.99 0.18
N LEU A 205 -17.43 1.97 0.26
CA LEU A 205 -18.85 1.72 0.52
C LEU A 205 -19.54 1.04 -0.65
N PHE A 206 -19.21 1.42 -1.89
CA PHE A 206 -19.68 0.73 -3.09
C PHE A 206 -19.24 -0.74 -3.10
N TYR A 207 -17.95 -1.01 -2.94
CA TYR A 207 -17.44 -2.38 -2.93
C TYR A 207 -17.91 -3.18 -1.71
N SER A 208 -18.29 -2.55 -0.60
CA SER A 208 -18.95 -3.23 0.53
C SER A 208 -20.45 -3.47 0.31
N GLY A 209 -20.99 -3.21 -0.89
CA GLY A 209 -22.41 -3.37 -1.24
C GLY A 209 -23.35 -2.35 -0.61
N ARG A 210 -22.82 -1.28 0.02
CA ARG A 210 -23.63 -0.26 0.71
C ARG A 210 -24.07 0.84 -0.25
N TRP A 211 -23.28 1.14 -1.29
CA TRP A 211 -23.62 2.11 -2.33
C TRP A 211 -23.88 1.43 -3.66
N LYS A 212 -24.75 2.03 -4.49
CA LYS A 212 -25.19 1.46 -5.77
C LYS A 212 -24.19 1.66 -6.91
N ASP A 213 -23.41 2.74 -6.88
CA ASP A 213 -22.48 3.10 -7.95
C ASP A 213 -21.25 3.87 -7.42
N LEU A 214 -20.34 4.19 -8.35
CA LEU A 214 -19.11 4.96 -8.12
C LEU A 214 -19.24 6.46 -8.46
N VAL A 215 -20.46 6.98 -8.68
CA VAL A 215 -20.65 8.38 -9.16
C VAL A 215 -20.08 9.37 -8.16
N ILE A 216 -20.40 9.19 -6.87
CA ILE A 216 -19.89 10.07 -5.80
C ILE A 216 -18.36 9.93 -5.65
N ALA A 217 -17.82 8.72 -5.80
CA ALA A 217 -16.38 8.48 -5.73
C ALA A 217 -15.64 9.25 -6.83
N ASN A 218 -16.15 9.17 -8.07
CA ASN A 218 -15.61 9.87 -9.22
C ASN A 218 -15.76 11.39 -9.09
N PHE A 219 -16.90 11.87 -8.59
CA PHE A 219 -17.10 13.30 -8.33
C PHE A 219 -16.00 13.86 -7.44
N HIS A 220 -15.74 13.22 -6.28
CA HIS A 220 -14.69 13.68 -5.38
C HIS A 220 -13.26 13.49 -5.94
N TYR A 221 -13.05 12.47 -6.78
CA TYR A 221 -11.79 12.27 -7.50
C TYR A 221 -11.49 13.48 -8.41
N GLU A 222 -12.44 13.86 -9.26
CA GLU A 222 -12.31 15.00 -10.17
C GLU A 222 -12.20 16.35 -9.45
N GLN A 223 -12.89 16.51 -8.31
CA GLN A 223 -12.75 17.70 -7.46
C GLN A 223 -11.32 17.84 -6.92
N CYS A 224 -10.72 16.73 -6.46
CA CYS A 224 -9.33 16.74 -6.01
C CYS A 224 -8.37 17.12 -7.16
N LEU A 225 -8.51 16.48 -8.32
CA LEU A 225 -7.67 16.76 -9.49
C LEU A 225 -7.78 18.20 -9.95
N SER A 226 -9.01 18.72 -10.07
CA SER A 226 -9.27 20.09 -10.49
C SER A 226 -8.59 21.12 -9.59
N GLN A 227 -8.57 20.87 -8.27
CA GLN A 227 -7.89 21.74 -7.31
C GLN A 227 -6.36 21.64 -7.40
N ILE A 228 -5.81 20.43 -7.52
CA ILE A 228 -4.36 20.23 -7.73
C ILE A 228 -3.90 20.96 -9.00
N ILE A 229 -4.63 20.80 -10.11
CA ILE A 229 -4.34 21.47 -11.39
C ILE A 229 -4.41 22.99 -11.23
N LYS A 230 -5.42 23.50 -10.53
CA LYS A 230 -5.57 24.95 -10.30
C LYS A 230 -4.40 25.55 -9.52
N ILE A 231 -3.82 24.80 -8.59
CA ILE A 231 -2.74 25.28 -7.71
C ILE A 231 -1.37 25.17 -8.38
N TYR A 232 -1.08 24.00 -8.96
CA TYR A 232 0.24 23.69 -9.50
C TYR A 232 0.33 23.88 -11.01
N GLY A 233 -0.78 24.21 -11.69
CA GLY A 233 -0.83 24.47 -13.13
C GLY A 233 -0.47 23.27 -14.01
N ARG A 234 -0.46 22.06 -13.45
CA ARG A 234 -0.04 20.81 -14.10
C ARG A 234 -1.06 19.72 -13.82
N SER A 235 -1.54 19.06 -14.87
CA SER A 235 -2.32 17.84 -14.77
C SER A 235 -1.43 16.61 -14.83
N PHE A 236 -1.97 15.47 -14.41
CA PHE A 236 -1.27 14.19 -14.56
C PHE A 236 -1.10 13.80 -16.03
N ASP A 237 -2.04 14.20 -16.89
CA ASP A 237 -1.99 13.96 -18.34
C ASP A 237 -0.88 14.76 -19.02
N ASP A 238 -0.59 15.99 -18.54
CA ASP A 238 0.50 16.80 -19.08
C ASP A 238 1.86 16.12 -18.85
N VAL A 239 2.07 15.54 -17.67
CA VAL A 239 3.30 14.81 -17.34
C VAL A 239 3.38 13.50 -18.12
N GLU A 240 2.28 12.77 -18.22
CA GLU A 240 2.19 11.53 -18.99
C GLU A 240 2.53 11.74 -20.47
N PHE A 241 2.02 12.81 -21.09
CA PHE A 241 2.28 13.12 -22.49
C PHE A 241 3.75 13.39 -22.79
N MET A 242 4.49 13.95 -21.83
CA MET A 242 5.92 14.29 -21.98
C MET A 242 6.86 13.17 -21.50
N TRP A 243 6.35 12.07 -20.95
CA TRP A 243 7.16 10.99 -20.40
C TRP A 243 7.84 10.14 -21.50
N PRO A 244 9.10 9.70 -21.36
CA PRO A 244 10.03 9.89 -20.23
C PRO A 244 10.90 11.16 -20.35
N LEU A 245 10.71 11.95 -21.41
CA LEU A 245 11.45 13.18 -21.73
C LEU A 245 11.04 14.35 -20.81
N ALA A 246 10.66 14.05 -19.56
CA ALA A 246 10.14 15.03 -18.63
C ALA A 246 11.03 16.28 -18.62
N TYR A 247 10.38 17.43 -18.78
CA TYR A 247 10.96 18.75 -18.60
C TYR A 247 11.86 18.77 -17.37
N ASP A 248 13.06 19.38 -17.47
CA ASP A 248 14.05 19.39 -16.38
C ASP A 248 13.39 19.72 -15.03
N PRO A 249 13.22 18.73 -14.12
CA PRO A 249 12.52 18.91 -12.84
C PRO A 249 13.13 20.03 -12.00
N VAL A 250 14.42 20.31 -12.21
CA VAL A 250 15.17 21.40 -11.58
C VAL A 250 14.58 22.78 -11.92
N THR A 251 13.92 22.90 -13.06
CA THR A 251 13.36 24.17 -13.55
C THR A 251 11.86 24.33 -13.28
N ASP A 252 11.18 23.33 -12.68
CA ASP A 252 9.76 23.42 -12.40
C ASP A 252 9.47 24.35 -11.21
N ARG A 253 9.22 25.62 -11.53
CA ARG A 253 9.02 26.66 -10.53
C ARG A 253 7.83 26.40 -9.63
N ASN A 254 6.76 25.78 -10.13
CA ASN A 254 5.50 25.62 -9.40
C ASN A 254 5.67 24.73 -8.17
N PHE A 255 6.45 23.66 -8.28
CA PHE A 255 6.78 22.81 -7.13
C PHE A 255 7.93 23.36 -6.30
N SER A 256 8.89 24.06 -6.92
CA SER A 256 10.04 24.60 -6.20
C SER A 256 9.68 25.66 -5.14
N VAL A 257 8.60 26.43 -5.36
CA VAL A 257 8.14 27.52 -4.47
C VAL A 257 7.06 27.09 -3.50
N ALA A 258 6.51 25.88 -3.64
CA ALA A 258 5.46 25.36 -2.78
C ALA A 258 5.98 25.10 -1.36
N SER A 259 5.12 25.29 -0.36
CA SER A 259 5.52 24.99 1.01
C SER A 259 5.69 23.48 1.21
N THR A 260 6.44 23.08 2.25
CA THR A 260 6.57 21.65 2.59
C THR A 260 5.21 21.03 2.91
N GLU A 261 4.31 21.77 3.54
CA GLU A 261 2.97 21.29 3.87
C GLU A 261 2.11 21.07 2.63
N ASP A 262 2.19 21.97 1.63
CA ASP A 262 1.47 21.84 0.36
C ASP A 262 1.93 20.59 -0.43
N ILE A 263 3.24 20.32 -0.44
CA ILE A 263 3.79 19.11 -1.08
C ILE A 263 3.41 17.86 -0.29
N ASP A 264 3.45 17.88 1.05
CA ASP A 264 2.96 16.75 1.86
C ASP A 264 1.48 16.46 1.55
N ALA A 265 0.64 17.50 1.47
CA ALA A 265 -0.77 17.39 1.11
C ALA A 265 -0.97 16.82 -0.30
N LEU A 266 -0.15 17.23 -1.28
CA LEU A 266 -0.14 16.68 -2.63
C LEU A 266 0.14 15.17 -2.64
N PHE A 267 1.18 14.73 -1.92
CA PHE A 267 1.53 13.31 -1.80
C PHE A 267 0.39 12.51 -1.15
N VAL A 268 -0.20 13.05 -0.08
CA VAL A 268 -1.34 12.43 0.60
C VAL A 268 -2.57 12.32 -0.31
N SER A 269 -2.87 13.36 -1.11
CA SER A 269 -3.93 13.29 -2.11
C SER A 269 -3.67 12.20 -3.14
N CYS A 270 -2.49 12.20 -3.76
CA CYS A 270 -2.10 11.15 -4.71
C CYS A 270 -2.15 9.75 -4.09
N PHE A 271 -1.82 9.61 -2.81
CA PHE A 271 -1.92 8.34 -2.09
C PHE A 271 -3.37 7.83 -2.04
N PHE A 272 -4.33 8.67 -1.65
CA PHE A 272 -5.75 8.26 -1.61
C PHE A 272 -6.36 8.07 -3.00
N LEU A 273 -5.98 8.89 -3.99
CA LEU A 273 -6.38 8.69 -5.38
C LEU A 273 -5.86 7.35 -5.92
N ALA A 274 -4.61 6.99 -5.64
CA ALA A 274 -4.04 5.70 -6.04
C ALA A 274 -4.70 4.51 -5.32
N LEU A 275 -5.12 4.65 -4.06
CA LEU A 275 -5.91 3.63 -3.37
C LEU A 275 -7.27 3.43 -4.04
N PHE A 276 -7.94 4.52 -4.41
CA PHE A 276 -9.17 4.47 -5.18
C PHE A 276 -8.95 3.80 -6.54
N ASP A 277 -7.92 4.20 -7.29
CA ASP A 277 -7.61 3.65 -8.61
C ASP A 277 -7.23 2.16 -8.53
N GLN A 278 -6.57 1.74 -7.44
CA GLN A 278 -6.31 0.33 -7.17
C GLN A 278 -7.62 -0.44 -6.95
N MET A 279 -8.53 0.07 -6.11
CA MET A 279 -9.85 -0.55 -5.86
C MET A 279 -10.72 -0.61 -7.11
N ALA A 280 -10.71 0.44 -7.92
CA ALA A 280 -11.44 0.54 -9.17
C ALA A 280 -10.76 -0.17 -10.34
N ALA A 281 -9.57 -0.74 -10.12
CA ALA A 281 -8.72 -1.37 -11.11
C ALA A 281 -8.43 -0.47 -12.34
N ARG A 282 -7.94 0.76 -12.11
CA ARG A 282 -7.60 1.78 -13.12
C ARG A 282 -6.08 1.94 -13.26
N PRO A 283 -5.40 1.00 -13.92
CA PRO A 283 -3.93 0.98 -13.94
C PRO A 283 -3.31 2.20 -14.62
N SER A 284 -3.95 2.73 -15.66
CA SER A 284 -3.49 3.92 -16.39
C SER A 284 -3.43 5.15 -15.48
N HIS A 285 -4.38 5.26 -14.53
CA HIS A 285 -4.43 6.38 -13.59
C HIS A 285 -3.33 6.25 -12.53
N ILE A 286 -3.09 5.03 -12.02
CA ILE A 286 -1.98 4.75 -11.11
C ILE A 286 -0.64 5.10 -11.76
N ARG A 287 -0.42 4.70 -13.02
CA ARG A 287 0.81 5.01 -13.76
C ARG A 287 1.02 6.52 -13.92
N LYS A 288 -0.03 7.25 -14.27
CA LYS A 288 -0.01 8.72 -14.34
C LYS A 288 0.37 9.34 -12.99
N ILE A 289 -0.19 8.84 -11.88
CA ILE A 289 0.17 9.27 -10.52
C ILE A 289 1.66 8.99 -10.23
N PHE A 290 2.18 7.81 -10.59
CA PHE A 290 3.57 7.45 -10.31
C PHE A 290 4.55 8.32 -11.08
N ARG A 291 4.28 8.59 -12.35
CA ARG A 291 5.11 9.48 -13.19
C ARG A 291 5.04 10.92 -12.70
N PHE A 292 3.84 11.39 -12.33
CA PHE A 292 3.67 12.70 -11.72
C PHE A 292 4.47 12.83 -10.42
N ILE A 293 4.34 11.88 -9.48
CA ILE A 293 5.09 11.90 -8.22
C ILE A 293 6.60 11.73 -8.46
N SER A 294 7.02 10.89 -9.40
CA SER A 294 8.42 10.76 -9.81
C SER A 294 9.00 12.09 -10.29
N HIS A 295 8.23 12.87 -11.07
CA HIS A 295 8.61 14.23 -11.46
C HIS A 295 8.76 15.16 -10.25
N VAL A 296 7.77 15.17 -9.34
CA VAL A 296 7.83 16.02 -8.13
C VAL A 296 8.99 15.64 -7.21
N LEU A 297 9.32 14.35 -7.09
CA LEU A 297 10.44 13.87 -6.27
C LEU A 297 11.81 14.32 -6.79
N GLN A 298 11.93 14.60 -8.09
CA GLN A 298 13.17 15.07 -8.71
C GLN A 298 13.38 16.59 -8.59
N VAL A 299 12.40 17.32 -8.06
CA VAL A 299 12.56 18.77 -7.80
C VAL A 299 13.53 18.94 -6.62
N PRO A 300 14.62 19.71 -6.74
CA PRO A 300 15.68 19.77 -5.71
C PRO A 300 15.18 20.08 -4.30
N ASN A 301 14.35 21.11 -4.13
CA ASN A 301 13.78 21.48 -2.83
C ASN A 301 12.90 20.37 -2.21
N VAL A 302 12.31 19.50 -3.04
CA VAL A 302 11.52 18.35 -2.57
C VAL A 302 12.46 17.21 -2.19
N GLN A 303 13.43 16.91 -3.05
CA GLN A 303 14.42 15.86 -2.84
C GLN A 303 15.25 16.08 -1.57
N ASP A 304 15.73 17.30 -1.37
CA ASP A 304 16.58 17.68 -0.22
C ASP A 304 15.83 17.63 1.11
N ASN A 305 14.50 17.77 1.08
CA ASN A 305 13.64 17.79 2.26
C ASN A 305 12.83 16.51 2.43
N MET A 306 13.31 15.38 1.89
CA MET A 306 12.65 14.08 2.03
C MET A 306 12.62 13.61 3.48
N GLY A 307 11.43 13.57 4.06
CA GLY A 307 11.20 13.08 5.42
C GLY A 307 9.72 12.88 5.71
N GLY A 308 9.41 12.30 6.87
CA GLY A 308 8.03 12.30 7.38
C GLY A 308 7.00 11.67 6.43
N VAL A 309 6.02 12.49 6.05
CA VAL A 309 4.88 12.14 5.19
C VAL A 309 5.33 11.73 3.79
N ARG A 310 6.12 12.57 3.11
CA ARG A 310 6.60 12.30 1.74
C ARG A 310 7.35 10.99 1.65
N SER A 311 8.30 10.78 2.56
CA SER A 311 9.05 9.51 2.64
C SER A 311 8.13 8.31 2.86
N ARG A 312 7.12 8.44 3.73
CA ARG A 312 6.16 7.35 3.98
C ARG A 312 5.33 7.02 2.74
N VAL A 313 4.86 8.03 2.04
CA VAL A 313 4.04 7.87 0.83
C VAL A 313 4.88 7.35 -0.34
N SER A 314 6.11 7.83 -0.52
CA SER A 314 7.00 7.33 -1.59
C SER A 314 7.38 5.87 -1.43
N THR A 315 7.69 5.41 -0.21
CA THR A 315 7.92 3.98 0.06
C THR A 315 6.68 3.14 -0.29
N TRP A 316 5.50 3.72 -0.14
CA TRP A 316 4.27 3.06 -0.53
C TRP A 316 4.12 2.93 -2.04
N PHE A 317 4.30 4.02 -2.79
CA PHE A 317 4.23 3.98 -4.25
C PHE A 317 5.27 3.02 -4.83
N CYS A 318 6.50 3.03 -4.30
CA CYS A 318 7.54 2.09 -4.71
C CYS A 318 7.11 0.64 -4.47
N THR A 319 6.46 0.33 -3.34
CA THR A 319 5.95 -1.03 -3.08
C THR A 319 4.94 -1.45 -4.15
N LEU A 320 4.03 -0.56 -4.55
CA LEU A 320 3.05 -0.88 -5.59
C LEU A 320 3.70 -1.05 -6.97
N GLU A 321 4.61 -0.16 -7.35
CA GLU A 321 5.34 -0.20 -8.63
C GLU A 321 6.17 -1.48 -8.77
N SER A 322 6.94 -1.82 -7.72
CA SER A 322 7.75 -3.04 -7.71
C SER A 322 6.89 -4.30 -7.64
N LYS A 323 5.74 -4.27 -6.96
CA LYS A 323 4.79 -5.39 -6.95
C LYS A 323 4.21 -5.66 -8.34
N ALA A 324 3.76 -4.62 -9.04
CA ALA A 324 3.28 -4.72 -10.41
C ALA A 324 4.33 -5.33 -11.35
N SER A 325 5.61 -5.08 -11.06
CA SER A 325 6.74 -5.60 -11.83
C SER A 325 6.92 -7.13 -11.74
N ALA A 326 6.15 -7.83 -10.89
CA ALA A 326 6.17 -9.29 -10.81
C ALA A 326 5.72 -10.01 -12.09
N PHE A 327 4.94 -9.33 -12.94
CA PHE A 327 4.40 -9.92 -14.18
C PHE A 327 4.99 -9.32 -15.46
N GLN A 328 5.33 -8.03 -15.46
CA GLN A 328 5.88 -7.31 -16.61
C GLN A 328 6.94 -6.31 -16.14
N PRO A 329 7.97 -5.99 -16.94
CA PRO A 329 8.94 -4.95 -16.56
C PRO A 329 8.25 -3.61 -16.31
N GLY A 330 8.38 -3.06 -15.10
CA GLY A 330 7.94 -1.71 -14.78
C GLY A 330 8.91 -0.64 -15.31
N ASP A 331 8.47 0.61 -15.35
CA ASP A 331 9.34 1.76 -15.67
C ASP A 331 10.19 2.21 -14.47
N GLY A 332 9.90 1.71 -13.25
CA GLY A 332 10.71 1.96 -12.06
C GLY A 332 10.86 3.46 -11.74
N ALA A 333 9.85 4.26 -12.09
CA ALA A 333 9.89 5.71 -12.07
C ALA A 333 10.06 6.24 -10.65
N ILE A 334 9.37 5.65 -9.67
CA ILE A 334 9.47 6.07 -8.26
C ILE A 334 10.80 5.61 -7.68
N LEU A 335 11.19 4.35 -7.89
CA LEU A 335 12.46 3.83 -7.38
C LEU A 335 13.65 4.65 -7.90
N SER A 336 13.64 4.98 -9.20
CA SER A 336 14.68 5.80 -9.83
C SER A 336 14.71 7.22 -9.25
N ALA A 337 13.55 7.85 -9.08
CA ALA A 337 13.46 9.20 -8.50
C ALA A 337 13.92 9.27 -7.04
N LEU A 338 13.81 8.17 -6.29
CA LEU A 338 14.32 8.09 -4.93
C LEU A 338 15.85 7.91 -4.88
N GLY A 339 16.52 7.61 -6.00
CA GLY A 339 17.94 7.27 -6.02
C GLY A 339 18.21 5.76 -5.85
N GLY A 340 17.28 4.91 -6.28
CA GLY A 340 17.42 3.45 -6.22
C GLY A 340 17.20 2.86 -4.82
N GLN A 341 17.75 1.67 -4.60
CA GLN A 341 17.54 0.90 -3.38
C GLN A 341 18.00 1.66 -2.12
N GLU A 342 19.17 2.30 -2.16
CA GLU A 342 19.68 3.05 -1.01
C GLU A 342 18.76 4.20 -0.62
N GLY A 343 18.27 4.95 -1.61
CA GLY A 343 17.31 6.03 -1.43
C GLY A 343 15.97 5.55 -0.86
N LEU A 344 15.46 4.41 -1.34
CA LEU A 344 14.24 3.80 -0.81
C LEU A 344 14.39 3.39 0.67
N ILE A 345 15.50 2.75 1.04
CA ILE A 345 15.75 2.36 2.42
C ILE A 345 15.96 3.60 3.31
N SER A 346 16.61 4.64 2.79
CA SER A 346 16.73 5.93 3.46
C SER A 346 15.35 6.56 3.74
N ALA A 347 14.45 6.57 2.75
CA ALA A 347 13.08 7.07 2.91
C ALA A 347 12.27 6.24 3.93
N LEU A 348 12.44 4.92 3.96
CA LEU A 348 11.80 4.09 5.01
C LEU A 348 12.26 4.52 6.41
N ARG A 349 13.57 4.70 6.61
CA ARG A 349 14.13 5.12 7.90
C ARG A 349 13.72 6.55 8.27
N ALA A 350 13.67 7.46 7.30
CA ALA A 350 13.28 8.86 7.50
C ALA A 350 11.79 9.04 7.85
N SER A 351 10.95 8.04 7.56
CA SER A 351 9.51 8.08 7.87
C SER A 351 9.10 7.23 9.08
N TYR A 352 9.99 6.34 9.56
CA TYR A 352 9.70 5.35 10.59
C TYR A 352 9.13 5.94 11.88
N ASP A 353 9.74 7.01 12.40
CA ASP A 353 9.40 7.60 13.69
C ASP A 353 8.47 8.82 13.58
N THR A 354 7.90 9.08 12.40
CA THR A 354 7.07 10.27 12.14
C THR A 354 5.92 10.41 13.13
N LEU A 355 5.16 9.32 13.34
CA LEU A 355 4.02 9.34 14.26
C LEU A 355 4.49 9.46 15.71
N GLN A 356 5.61 8.83 16.07
CA GLN A 356 6.22 8.94 17.40
C GLN A 356 6.61 10.40 17.70
N LYS A 357 7.20 11.09 16.72
CA LYS A 357 7.58 12.51 16.84
C LYS A 357 6.36 13.43 16.96
N VAL A 358 5.33 13.19 16.14
CA VAL A 358 4.13 14.05 16.10
C VAL A 358 3.30 13.92 17.37
N TYR A 359 3.03 12.69 17.81
CA TYR A 359 2.20 12.44 18.99
C TYR A 359 3.02 12.52 20.29
N SER A 360 4.35 12.38 20.19
CA SER A 360 5.30 12.58 21.28
C SER A 360 4.89 11.84 22.56
N VAL A 361 4.42 12.56 23.58
CA VAL A 361 4.04 12.02 24.90
C VAL A 361 2.78 11.16 24.84
N THR A 362 1.86 11.40 23.91
CA THR A 362 0.63 10.61 23.82
C THR A 362 0.82 9.28 23.08
N TYR A 363 1.98 9.09 22.44
CA TYR A 363 2.26 7.91 21.65
C TYR A 363 2.62 6.71 22.55
N PRO A 364 1.84 5.61 22.54
CA PRO A 364 2.04 4.51 23.48
C PRO A 364 3.39 3.81 23.33
N ASP A 365 3.98 3.39 24.46
CA ASP A 365 5.26 2.67 24.47
C ASP A 365 5.18 1.31 23.78
N GLU A 366 4.02 0.65 23.85
CA GLU A 366 3.76 -0.60 23.13
C GLU A 366 3.82 -0.39 21.61
N GLU A 367 3.23 0.70 21.12
CA GLU A 367 3.29 1.09 19.71
C GLU A 367 4.72 1.45 19.30
N ARG A 368 5.46 2.14 20.17
CA ARG A 368 6.87 2.48 19.93
C ARG A 368 7.74 1.23 19.80
N ARG A 369 7.59 0.28 20.73
CA ARG A 369 8.33 -0.98 20.73
C ARG A 369 8.01 -1.82 19.49
N ALA A 370 6.72 -1.97 19.16
CA ALA A 370 6.33 -2.77 18.02
C ALA A 370 6.69 -2.12 16.67
N ASP A 371 6.72 -0.79 16.56
CA ASP A 371 7.23 -0.13 15.35
C ASP A 371 8.72 -0.48 15.18
N GLY A 372 9.51 -0.41 16.26
CA GLY A 372 10.94 -0.72 16.24
C GLY A 372 11.24 -2.15 15.81
N LEU A 373 10.43 -3.11 16.27
CA LEU A 373 10.51 -4.51 15.85
C LEU A 373 10.06 -4.73 14.40
N GLN A 374 9.12 -3.93 13.89
CA GLN A 374 8.64 -4.02 12.51
C GLN A 374 9.59 -3.40 11.49
N LEU A 375 10.37 -2.37 11.86
CA LEU A 375 11.28 -1.68 10.94
C LEU A 375 12.19 -2.62 10.12
N PRO A 376 12.93 -3.58 10.72
CA PRO A 376 13.76 -4.51 9.94
C PRO A 376 12.92 -5.43 9.05
N LEU A 377 11.70 -5.80 9.46
CA LEU A 377 10.80 -6.61 8.64
C LEU A 377 10.31 -5.82 7.41
N LEU A 378 9.92 -4.56 7.61
CA LEU A 378 9.48 -3.65 6.54
C LEU A 378 10.61 -3.38 5.54
N GLN A 379 11.84 -3.21 6.01
CA GLN A 379 13.01 -3.08 5.14
C GLN A 379 13.15 -4.32 4.24
N ARG A 380 13.07 -5.53 4.82
CA ARG A 380 13.14 -6.77 4.05
C ARG A 380 11.97 -6.96 3.08
N MET A 381 10.79 -6.47 3.43
CA MET A 381 9.64 -6.48 2.51
C MET A 381 9.92 -5.62 1.27
N LEU A 382 10.52 -4.44 1.44
CA LEU A 382 10.91 -3.59 0.31
C LEU A 382 11.97 -4.27 -0.57
N GLU A 383 13.00 -4.86 0.06
CA GLU A 383 14.05 -5.62 -0.63
C GLU A 383 13.49 -6.76 -1.49
N LEU A 384 12.60 -7.59 -0.91
CA LEU A 384 11.94 -8.67 -1.66
C LEU A 384 11.00 -8.15 -2.74
N THR A 385 10.34 -7.02 -2.54
CA THR A 385 9.46 -6.45 -3.58
C THR A 385 10.29 -5.94 -4.76
N MET A 386 11.45 -5.32 -4.52
CA MET A 386 12.39 -4.96 -5.59
C MET A 386 12.95 -6.19 -6.31
N LEU A 387 13.22 -7.26 -5.56
CA LEU A 387 13.71 -8.52 -6.13
C LEU A 387 12.74 -9.13 -7.16
N LEU A 388 11.42 -8.90 -7.02
CA LEU A 388 10.44 -9.27 -8.05
C LEU A 388 10.69 -8.56 -9.38
N SER A 389 11.06 -7.27 -9.32
CA SER A 389 11.45 -6.50 -10.51
C SER A 389 12.75 -7.03 -11.11
N ASP A 390 13.75 -7.33 -10.28
CA ASP A 390 15.03 -7.89 -10.74
C ASP A 390 14.83 -9.23 -11.46
N ILE A 391 13.96 -10.11 -10.94
CA ILE A 391 13.61 -11.39 -11.57
C ILE A 391 12.99 -11.17 -12.95
N THR A 392 12.02 -10.27 -13.06
CA THR A 392 11.33 -9.98 -14.33
C THR A 392 12.25 -9.28 -15.34
N GLN A 393 13.15 -8.42 -14.87
CA GLN A 393 14.15 -7.77 -15.69
C GLN A 393 15.18 -8.77 -16.23
N GLU A 394 15.72 -9.65 -15.39
CA GLU A 394 16.69 -10.68 -15.81
C GLU A 394 16.09 -11.65 -16.83
N LYS A 395 14.79 -11.99 -16.71
CA LYS A 395 14.08 -12.75 -17.76
C LYS A 395 14.04 -12.01 -19.09
N SER A 396 13.78 -10.70 -19.05
CA SER A 396 13.57 -9.88 -20.25
C SER A 396 14.90 -9.50 -20.92
N GLN A 397 15.94 -9.30 -20.12
CA GLN A 397 17.30 -8.93 -20.55
C GLN A 397 18.32 -9.78 -19.79
N PRO A 398 18.57 -11.02 -20.23
CA PRO A 398 19.44 -11.94 -19.52
C PRO A 398 20.87 -11.44 -19.43
N SER A 399 21.44 -11.49 -18.23
CA SER A 399 22.85 -11.19 -18.00
C SER A 399 23.73 -12.25 -18.67
N SER A 400 24.85 -11.82 -19.25
CA SER A 400 25.80 -12.75 -19.90
C SER A 400 26.27 -13.84 -18.92
N GLY A 401 26.22 -15.09 -19.36
CA GLY A 401 26.75 -16.23 -18.60
C GLY A 401 25.96 -16.64 -17.34
N GLY A 402 24.71 -16.20 -17.16
CA GLY A 402 23.87 -16.61 -16.01
C GLY A 402 24.26 -16.01 -14.66
N ALA A 403 25.12 -14.98 -14.67
CA ALA A 403 25.55 -14.27 -13.47
C ALA A 403 24.39 -13.59 -12.74
N GLY A 404 23.41 -13.03 -13.47
CA GLY A 404 22.23 -12.38 -12.90
C GLY A 404 21.35 -13.35 -12.13
N ILE A 405 21.03 -14.51 -12.73
CA ILE A 405 20.29 -15.60 -12.07
C ILE A 405 21.00 -16.04 -10.77
N SER A 406 22.32 -16.21 -10.82
CA SER A 406 23.12 -16.61 -9.65
C SER A 406 23.08 -15.57 -8.53
N LYS A 407 23.12 -14.28 -8.87
CA LYS A 407 23.00 -13.16 -7.92
C LYS A 407 21.62 -13.14 -7.27
N ILE A 408 20.55 -13.30 -8.05
CA ILE A 408 19.17 -13.34 -7.54
C ILE A 408 18.97 -14.52 -6.59
N ARG A 409 19.49 -15.70 -6.94
CA ARG A 409 19.45 -16.89 -6.08
C ARG A 409 20.15 -16.65 -4.74
N ALA A 410 21.36 -16.10 -4.76
CA ALA A 410 22.11 -15.77 -3.54
C ALA A 410 21.34 -14.78 -2.65
N ASN A 411 20.65 -13.79 -3.24
CA ASN A 411 19.80 -12.86 -2.50
C ASN A 411 18.61 -13.58 -1.85
N LEU A 412 17.91 -14.46 -2.58
CA LEU A 412 16.81 -15.25 -2.02
C LEU A 412 17.29 -16.16 -0.86
N ASP A 413 18.46 -16.79 -0.99
CA ASP A 413 19.04 -17.62 0.06
C ASP A 413 19.38 -16.80 1.32
N ALA A 414 19.90 -15.58 1.15
CA ALA A 414 20.15 -14.66 2.26
C ALA A 414 18.84 -14.23 2.95
N HIS A 415 17.76 -14.04 2.20
CA HIS A 415 16.44 -13.78 2.77
C HIS A 415 15.88 -15.00 3.51
N ALA A 416 16.06 -16.21 2.99
CA ALA A 416 15.64 -17.44 3.65
C ALA A 416 16.30 -17.60 5.03
N GLN A 417 17.63 -17.50 5.08
CA GLN A 417 18.41 -17.58 6.33
C GLN A 417 17.95 -16.53 7.35
N ALA A 418 17.67 -15.31 6.89
CA ALA A 418 17.20 -14.25 7.77
C ALA A 418 15.78 -14.50 8.31
N LEU A 419 14.90 -15.13 7.54
CA LEU A 419 13.55 -15.48 7.99
C LEU A 419 13.56 -16.58 9.03
N ASP A 420 14.42 -17.58 8.85
CA ASP A 420 14.60 -18.68 9.80
C ASP A 420 15.09 -18.13 11.15
N ALA A 421 16.09 -17.25 11.15
CA ALA A 421 16.60 -16.61 12.37
C ALA A 421 15.55 -15.78 13.12
N VAL A 422 14.61 -15.14 12.41
CA VAL A 422 13.54 -14.36 13.04
C VAL A 422 12.42 -15.27 13.56
N SER A 423 12.18 -16.42 12.92
CA SER A 423 11.13 -17.36 13.30
C SER A 423 11.31 -17.94 14.71
N GLU A 424 12.55 -17.98 15.19
CA GLU A 424 12.93 -18.47 16.51
C GLU A 424 12.79 -17.41 17.62
N SER A 425 12.46 -16.15 17.27
CA SER A 425 12.37 -15.06 18.24
C SER A 425 11.03 -15.02 18.98
N GLU A 426 11.08 -14.97 20.31
CA GLU A 426 9.92 -14.75 21.19
C GLU A 426 9.23 -13.38 20.97
N SER A 427 9.88 -12.45 20.25
CA SER A 427 9.39 -11.09 20.02
C SER A 427 8.24 -10.98 19.00
N LEU A 428 7.83 -12.08 18.37
CA LEU A 428 6.78 -12.10 17.33
C LEU A 428 5.38 -12.22 17.94
N THR A 429 4.86 -11.11 18.45
CA THR A 429 3.49 -11.03 18.98
C THR A 429 2.65 -9.96 18.26
N GLY A 430 1.32 -10.10 18.32
CA GLY A 430 0.36 -9.15 17.76
C GLY A 430 0.66 -8.75 16.30
N ARG A 431 0.71 -7.44 16.04
CA ARG A 431 0.96 -6.88 14.70
C ARG A 431 2.34 -7.18 14.13
N VAL A 432 3.36 -7.39 14.97
CA VAL A 432 4.71 -7.75 14.50
C VAL A 432 4.69 -9.12 13.84
N ARG A 433 3.96 -10.07 14.45
CA ARG A 433 3.72 -11.40 13.87
C ARG A 433 2.97 -11.33 12.54
N SER A 434 1.96 -10.48 12.44
CA SER A 434 1.24 -10.27 11.17
C SER A 434 2.16 -9.73 10.07
N THR A 435 3.04 -8.77 10.39
CA THR A 435 4.05 -8.27 9.44
C THR A 435 5.03 -9.35 9.03
N TRP A 436 5.52 -10.17 9.97
CA TRP A 436 6.39 -11.30 9.66
C TRP A 436 5.70 -12.33 8.76
N LEU A 437 4.44 -12.67 9.02
CA LEU A 437 3.66 -13.57 8.16
C LEU A 437 3.54 -13.01 6.73
N VAL A 438 3.26 -11.72 6.58
CA VAL A 438 3.20 -11.09 5.24
C VAL A 438 4.56 -11.12 4.54
N LEU A 439 5.65 -10.91 5.28
CA LEU A 439 7.01 -11.05 4.74
C LEU A 439 7.29 -12.48 4.27
N VAL A 440 6.85 -13.50 5.03
CA VAL A 440 6.94 -14.91 4.60
C VAL A 440 6.15 -15.14 3.31
N ALA A 441 4.91 -14.64 3.19
CA ALA A 441 4.14 -14.77 1.95
C ALA A 441 4.84 -14.11 0.75
N LEU A 442 5.44 -12.94 0.95
CA LEU A 442 6.20 -12.24 -0.09
C LEU A 442 7.48 -13.01 -0.50
N TYR A 443 8.21 -13.59 0.45
CA TYR A 443 9.38 -14.42 0.13
C TYR A 443 9.00 -15.62 -0.73
N ASN A 444 7.95 -16.36 -0.34
CA ASN A 444 7.46 -17.49 -1.13
C ASN A 444 6.95 -17.05 -2.51
N THR A 445 6.39 -15.84 -2.61
CA THR A 445 6.00 -15.23 -3.88
C THR A 445 7.20 -14.99 -4.79
N ALA A 446 8.31 -14.49 -4.23
CA ALA A 446 9.55 -14.28 -4.98
C ALA A 446 10.18 -15.60 -5.45
N GLU A 447 10.12 -16.67 -4.65
CA GLU A 447 10.56 -18.02 -5.05
C GLU A 447 9.75 -18.59 -6.22
N ILE A 448 8.41 -18.44 -6.18
CA ILE A 448 7.55 -18.83 -7.31
C ILE A 448 7.89 -17.99 -8.54
N SER A 449 8.08 -16.68 -8.38
CA SER A 449 8.47 -15.80 -9.49
C SER A 449 9.81 -16.23 -10.09
N PHE A 450 10.81 -16.53 -9.26
CA PHE A 450 12.12 -17.01 -9.67
C PHE A 450 12.00 -18.30 -10.49
N SER A 451 11.29 -19.32 -9.98
CA SER A 451 11.08 -20.59 -10.69
C SER A 451 10.37 -20.37 -12.03
N ARG A 452 9.26 -19.61 -12.05
CA ARG A 452 8.47 -19.43 -13.27
C ARG A 452 9.18 -18.58 -14.33
N ASN A 453 9.89 -17.52 -13.93
CA ASN A 453 10.49 -16.58 -14.86
C ASN A 453 11.89 -16.98 -15.32
N LEU A 454 12.70 -17.59 -14.45
CA LEU A 454 14.10 -17.92 -14.74
C LEU A 454 14.33 -19.43 -14.97
N HIS A 455 13.35 -20.27 -14.62
CA HIS A 455 13.33 -21.71 -14.89
C HIS A 455 12.04 -22.14 -15.61
N ALA A 456 11.68 -21.39 -16.66
CA ALA A 456 10.43 -21.60 -17.41
C ALA A 456 10.28 -22.99 -18.07
N SER A 457 11.37 -23.74 -18.25
CA SER A 457 11.36 -25.11 -18.79
C SER A 457 10.97 -26.17 -17.76
N GLU A 458 10.92 -25.83 -16.47
CA GLU A 458 10.49 -26.76 -15.44
C GLU A 458 9.01 -27.16 -15.59
N PRO A 459 8.61 -28.34 -15.08
CA PRO A 459 7.23 -28.77 -15.09
C PRO A 459 6.31 -27.77 -14.39
N ARG A 460 5.02 -27.81 -14.75
CA ARG A 460 3.98 -27.12 -13.98
C ARG A 460 4.06 -27.54 -12.52
N HIS A 461 3.84 -26.58 -11.62
CA HIS A 461 3.84 -26.81 -10.18
C HIS A 461 5.21 -27.21 -9.59
N SER A 462 6.35 -26.91 -10.24
CA SER A 462 7.67 -27.19 -9.64
C SER A 462 7.91 -26.42 -8.33
N ALA A 463 7.21 -25.31 -8.12
CA ALA A 463 7.28 -24.49 -6.91
C ALA A 463 6.05 -24.66 -5.97
N ASP A 464 5.33 -25.79 -6.07
CA ASP A 464 4.13 -26.12 -5.28
C ASP A 464 4.32 -25.94 -3.76
N ALA A 465 5.49 -26.31 -3.22
CA ALA A 465 5.77 -26.17 -1.79
C ALA A 465 5.67 -24.71 -1.30
N PHE A 466 6.15 -23.76 -2.10
CA PHE A 466 6.05 -22.33 -1.80
C PHE A 466 4.59 -21.84 -1.91
N ALA A 467 3.84 -22.35 -2.88
CA ALA A 467 2.42 -22.05 -3.04
C ALA A 467 1.58 -22.50 -1.83
N VAL A 468 1.77 -23.74 -1.39
CA VAL A 468 1.13 -24.29 -0.18
C VAL A 468 1.50 -23.46 1.04
N ARG A 469 2.76 -22.99 1.14
CA ARG A 469 3.18 -22.15 2.25
C ARG A 469 2.48 -20.79 2.28
N ILE A 470 2.25 -20.15 1.13
CA ILE A 470 1.46 -18.91 1.05
C ILE A 470 0.03 -19.14 1.55
N ILE A 471 -0.60 -20.24 1.14
CA ILE A 471 -1.96 -20.59 1.55
C ILE A 471 -2.05 -20.78 3.07
N GLN A 472 -1.10 -21.52 3.66
CA GLN A 472 -1.01 -21.68 5.11
C GLN A 472 -0.82 -20.34 5.83
N VAL A 473 -0.01 -19.44 5.27
CA VAL A 473 0.20 -18.09 5.83
C VAL A 473 -1.08 -17.27 5.76
N ALA A 474 -1.81 -17.31 4.65
CA ALA A 474 -3.09 -16.61 4.51
C ALA A 474 -4.11 -17.11 5.55
N GLN A 475 -4.21 -18.42 5.75
CA GLN A 475 -5.05 -19.03 6.78
C GLN A 475 -4.63 -18.59 8.20
N LYS A 476 -3.32 -18.56 8.50
CA LYS A 476 -2.82 -18.06 9.80
C LYS A 476 -3.14 -16.59 10.02
N LEU A 477 -3.04 -15.76 8.99
CA LEU A 477 -3.40 -14.34 9.06
C LEU A 477 -4.90 -14.17 9.34
N ASP A 478 -5.76 -14.98 8.73
CA ASP A 478 -7.20 -14.98 8.99
C ASP A 478 -7.50 -15.33 10.46
N VAL A 479 -6.87 -16.38 11.00
CA VAL A 479 -7.02 -16.77 12.40
C VAL A 479 -6.54 -15.65 13.33
N HIS A 480 -5.39 -15.04 13.04
CA HIS A 480 -4.85 -13.94 13.86
C HIS A 480 -5.72 -12.68 13.84
N ARG A 481 -6.52 -12.46 12.78
CA ARG A 481 -7.40 -11.29 12.65
C ARG A 481 -8.82 -11.54 13.18
N GLY A 482 -9.20 -12.80 13.45
CA GLY A 482 -10.51 -13.18 13.96
C GLY A 482 -11.60 -13.35 12.90
N GLY A 483 -12.72 -13.98 13.28
CA GLY A 483 -13.76 -14.46 12.36
C GLY A 483 -14.48 -13.38 11.52
N ALA A 484 -14.64 -12.16 12.05
CA ALA A 484 -15.22 -11.03 11.30
C ALA A 484 -14.33 -10.54 10.15
N SER A 485 -13.08 -10.99 10.10
CA SER A 485 -12.07 -10.53 9.15
C SER A 485 -11.92 -11.42 7.91
N LEU A 486 -12.64 -12.55 7.85
CA LEU A 486 -12.50 -13.55 6.77
C LEU A 486 -12.88 -13.02 5.39
N SER A 487 -13.72 -11.99 5.35
CA SER A 487 -14.23 -11.38 4.12
C SER A 487 -13.35 -10.24 3.59
N THR A 488 -12.32 -9.81 4.33
CA THR A 488 -11.44 -8.71 3.90
C THR A 488 -9.99 -9.18 3.78
N PRO A 489 -9.24 -8.69 2.78
CA PRO A 489 -7.84 -9.05 2.61
C PRO A 489 -7.00 -8.55 3.80
N PRO A 490 -5.83 -9.17 4.05
CA PRO A 490 -4.94 -8.66 5.08
C PRO A 490 -4.53 -7.21 4.75
N PRO A 491 -4.44 -6.31 5.76
CA PRO A 491 -4.21 -4.87 5.61
C PRO A 491 -2.78 -4.52 5.17
N THR A 492 -2.35 -5.08 4.06
CA THR A 492 -1.04 -4.81 3.46
C THR A 492 -1.20 -4.65 1.97
N LYS A 493 -0.23 -3.95 1.40
CA LYS A 493 -0.33 -3.45 0.02
C LYS A 493 0.16 -4.48 -1.00
N ILE A 494 0.56 -5.66 -0.51
CA ILE A 494 1.14 -6.76 -1.26
C ILE A 494 0.05 -7.67 -1.85
N TRP A 495 -1.13 -7.74 -1.25
CA TRP A 495 -2.26 -8.51 -1.81
C TRP A 495 -2.87 -7.77 -3.01
N PRO A 496 -3.41 -8.48 -4.04
CA PRO A 496 -3.59 -9.94 -4.14
C PRO A 496 -2.38 -10.78 -4.57
N LEU A 497 -1.24 -10.19 -4.96
CA LEU A 497 -0.12 -10.89 -5.60
C LEU A 497 0.23 -12.28 -4.99
N PRO A 498 0.42 -12.46 -3.66
CA PRO A 498 0.74 -13.78 -3.12
C PRO A 498 -0.33 -14.85 -3.39
N LEU A 499 -1.62 -14.49 -3.30
CA LEU A 499 -2.70 -15.43 -3.62
C LEU A 499 -2.66 -15.81 -5.10
N VAL A 500 -2.45 -14.84 -5.98
CA VAL A 500 -2.32 -15.12 -7.42
C VAL A 500 -1.18 -16.11 -7.66
N MET A 501 0.00 -15.84 -7.09
CA MET A 501 1.18 -16.68 -7.28
C MET A 501 1.00 -18.07 -6.67
N ALA A 502 0.29 -18.19 -5.55
CA ALA A 502 -0.08 -19.47 -4.99
C ALA A 502 -1.05 -20.25 -5.89
N ALA A 503 -2.10 -19.61 -6.41
CA ALA A 503 -3.14 -20.29 -7.20
C ALA A 503 -2.62 -20.83 -8.53
N ILE A 504 -1.71 -20.11 -9.19
CA ILE A 504 -1.12 -20.53 -10.47
C ILE A 504 -0.11 -21.67 -10.29
N GLU A 505 0.45 -21.83 -9.09
CA GLU A 505 1.57 -22.75 -8.86
C GLU A 505 1.17 -23.95 -7.99
N VAL A 506 0.11 -23.88 -7.20
CA VAL A 506 -0.36 -25.00 -6.39
C VAL A 506 -0.88 -26.13 -7.28
N ARG A 507 -0.48 -27.37 -6.97
CA ARG A 507 -0.85 -28.58 -7.69
C ARG A 507 -2.23 -29.09 -7.29
N ASP A 508 -2.55 -29.00 -6.00
CA ASP A 508 -3.81 -29.51 -5.45
C ASP A 508 -5.00 -28.62 -5.90
N PRO A 509 -5.98 -29.18 -6.63
CA PRO A 509 -7.17 -28.44 -7.06
C PRO A 509 -7.99 -27.86 -5.91
N ILE A 510 -8.03 -28.53 -4.75
CA ILE A 510 -8.78 -28.07 -3.58
C ILE A 510 -8.17 -26.77 -3.04
N TYR A 511 -6.84 -26.71 -2.98
CA TYR A 511 -6.13 -25.51 -2.58
C TYR A 511 -6.28 -24.38 -3.58
N ARG A 512 -6.26 -24.68 -4.88
CA ARG A 512 -6.52 -23.67 -5.92
C ARG A 512 -7.91 -23.08 -5.78
N GLU A 513 -8.94 -23.93 -5.67
CA GLU A 513 -10.33 -23.51 -5.51
C GLU A 513 -10.52 -22.64 -4.26
N TRP A 514 -9.87 -23.01 -3.15
CA TRP A 514 -9.86 -22.20 -1.94
C TRP A 514 -9.31 -20.79 -2.19
N VAL A 515 -8.21 -20.67 -2.93
CA VAL A 515 -7.62 -19.36 -3.27
C VAL A 515 -8.54 -18.56 -4.20
N LEU A 516 -9.14 -19.18 -5.21
CA LEU A 516 -10.08 -18.52 -6.11
C LEU A 516 -11.30 -17.99 -5.35
N HIS A 517 -11.86 -18.78 -4.43
CA HIS A 517 -12.96 -18.36 -3.57
C HIS A 517 -12.56 -17.19 -2.65
N LYS A 518 -11.32 -17.17 -2.14
CA LYS A 518 -10.78 -16.05 -1.37
C LYS A 518 -10.67 -14.77 -2.21
N LEU A 519 -10.14 -14.86 -3.43
CA LEU A 519 -10.06 -13.73 -4.36
C LEU A 519 -11.45 -13.18 -4.70
N GLU A 520 -12.42 -14.07 -4.94
CA GLU A 520 -13.82 -13.67 -5.17
C GLU A 520 -14.43 -12.94 -3.96
N THR A 521 -14.24 -13.50 -2.76
CA THR A 521 -14.71 -12.90 -1.51
C THR A 521 -14.12 -11.50 -1.31
N TYR A 522 -12.81 -11.33 -1.55
CA TYR A 522 -12.15 -10.03 -1.46
C TYR A 522 -12.57 -9.08 -2.58
N GLY A 523 -12.93 -9.58 -3.77
CA GLY A 523 -13.51 -8.78 -4.83
C GLY A 523 -14.79 -8.07 -4.40
N GLY A 524 -15.61 -8.77 -3.62
CA GLY A 524 -16.87 -8.27 -3.07
C GLY A 524 -16.73 -7.37 -1.83
N THR A 525 -15.51 -7.01 -1.40
CA THR A 525 -15.32 -6.14 -0.21
C THR A 525 -14.19 -5.12 -0.33
N ALA A 526 -13.14 -5.44 -1.10
CA ALA A 526 -11.89 -4.68 -1.14
C ALA A 526 -11.52 -4.14 -2.54
N GLY A 527 -12.31 -4.45 -3.56
CA GLY A 527 -12.23 -3.83 -4.88
C GLY A 527 -12.05 -4.80 -6.05
N LYS A 528 -12.23 -4.26 -7.25
CA LYS A 528 -12.24 -4.98 -8.53
C LYS A 528 -10.90 -5.65 -8.87
N GLN A 529 -9.79 -5.18 -8.32
CA GLN A 529 -8.47 -5.79 -8.51
C GLN A 529 -8.43 -7.26 -8.08
N TYR A 530 -9.18 -7.65 -7.05
CA TYR A 530 -9.27 -9.06 -6.64
C TYR A 530 -10.12 -9.90 -7.61
N THR A 531 -11.18 -9.32 -8.18
CA THR A 531 -11.96 -9.96 -9.26
C THR A 531 -11.09 -10.17 -10.49
N LEU A 532 -10.28 -9.19 -10.88
CA LEU A 532 -9.34 -9.33 -11.99
C LEU A 532 -8.24 -10.36 -11.69
N ALA A 533 -7.77 -10.43 -10.45
CA ALA A 533 -6.83 -11.45 -10.01
C ALA A 533 -7.38 -12.86 -10.23
N LYS A 534 -8.65 -13.11 -9.87
CA LYS A 534 -9.35 -14.38 -10.12
C LYS A 534 -9.40 -14.70 -11.62
N VAL A 535 -9.89 -13.76 -12.43
CA VAL A 535 -9.98 -13.93 -13.90
C VAL A 535 -8.62 -14.22 -14.52
N PHE A 536 -7.56 -13.56 -14.05
CA PHE A 536 -6.19 -13.83 -14.51
C PHE A 536 -5.75 -15.26 -14.21
N VAL A 537 -5.97 -15.74 -12.97
CA VAL A 537 -5.61 -17.10 -12.57
C VAL A 537 -6.37 -18.13 -13.41
N GLU A 538 -7.68 -17.96 -13.59
CA GLU A 538 -8.53 -18.86 -14.38
C GLU A 538 -8.03 -18.96 -15.84
N ARG A 539 -7.76 -17.82 -16.49
CA ARG A 539 -7.24 -17.81 -17.86
C ARG A 539 -5.84 -18.42 -17.99
N LEU A 540 -4.95 -18.16 -17.03
CA LEU A 540 -3.61 -18.74 -17.06
C LEU A 540 -3.70 -20.26 -16.92
N TRP A 541 -4.55 -20.74 -16.02
CA TRP A 541 -4.78 -22.17 -15.82
C TRP A 541 -5.32 -22.85 -17.08
N GLU A 542 -6.34 -22.28 -17.73
CA GLU A 542 -6.89 -22.78 -18.99
C GLU A 542 -5.79 -22.92 -20.07
N ARG A 543 -4.96 -21.88 -20.24
CA ARG A 543 -3.85 -21.87 -21.20
C ARG A 543 -2.79 -22.92 -20.88
N GLU A 544 -2.48 -23.12 -19.59
CA GLU A 544 -1.50 -24.12 -19.15
C GLU A 544 -1.99 -25.55 -19.31
N GLU A 545 -3.29 -25.80 -19.11
CA GLU A 545 -3.93 -27.08 -19.40
C GLU A 545 -3.92 -27.39 -20.91
N GLU A 546 -4.28 -26.42 -21.75
CA GLU A 546 -4.23 -26.56 -23.21
C GLU A 546 -2.81 -26.81 -23.73
N ALA A 547 -1.82 -26.08 -23.20
CA ALA A 547 -0.43 -26.19 -23.64
C ALA A 547 0.32 -27.39 -23.02
N GLY A 548 -0.18 -27.96 -21.92
CA GLY A 548 0.47 -29.02 -21.16
C GLY A 548 1.78 -28.59 -20.49
N ARG A 549 2.05 -27.28 -20.39
CA ARG A 549 3.31 -26.70 -19.87
C ARG A 549 3.07 -25.35 -19.26
N ARG A 550 4.07 -24.81 -18.56
CA ARG A 550 4.04 -23.44 -18.06
C ARG A 550 3.88 -22.44 -19.21
N VAL A 551 3.01 -21.46 -19.00
CA VAL A 551 2.77 -20.34 -19.91
C VAL A 551 3.30 -19.05 -19.31
N ASP A 552 3.74 -18.15 -20.18
CA ASP A 552 4.24 -16.85 -19.79
C ASP A 552 3.13 -15.98 -19.17
N CYS A 553 3.30 -15.61 -17.89
CA CYS A 553 2.36 -14.78 -17.16
C CYS A 553 2.19 -13.39 -17.81
N ALA A 554 3.25 -12.82 -18.40
CA ALA A 554 3.24 -11.48 -18.98
C ALA A 554 2.24 -11.38 -20.16
N GLY A 555 2.23 -12.38 -21.03
CA GLY A 555 1.30 -12.46 -22.15
C GLY A 555 -0.16 -12.61 -21.71
N VAL A 556 -0.44 -13.46 -20.72
CA VAL A 556 -1.81 -13.67 -20.24
C VAL A 556 -2.34 -12.47 -19.47
N ILE A 557 -1.50 -11.84 -18.62
CA ILE A 557 -1.96 -10.69 -17.86
C ILE A 557 -2.34 -9.55 -18.80
N ALA A 558 -1.58 -9.31 -19.89
CA ALA A 558 -1.84 -8.27 -20.90
C ALA A 558 -3.24 -8.34 -21.53
N GLU A 559 -3.86 -9.53 -21.57
CA GLU A 559 -5.22 -9.76 -22.10
C GLU A 559 -6.32 -9.50 -21.06
N VAL A 560 -5.97 -9.45 -19.78
CA VAL A 560 -6.89 -9.17 -18.66
C VAL A 560 -6.75 -7.71 -18.24
N ASN A 561 -5.51 -7.27 -18.05
CA ASN A 561 -5.11 -5.92 -17.67
C ASN A 561 -3.61 -5.70 -17.97
N ASP A 562 -2.92 -4.73 -17.36
CA ASP A 562 -1.47 -4.55 -17.48
C ASP A 562 -0.68 -4.97 -16.23
N GLY A 563 -1.32 -5.70 -15.31
CA GLY A 563 -0.71 -6.17 -14.05
C GLY A 563 -0.54 -5.12 -12.96
N MET A 564 -0.70 -3.82 -13.26
CA MET A 564 -0.41 -2.72 -12.33
C MET A 564 -1.22 -2.73 -11.03
N VAL A 565 -2.39 -3.37 -11.05
CA VAL A 565 -3.35 -3.41 -9.93
C VAL A 565 -3.25 -4.69 -9.09
N LEU A 566 -2.49 -5.69 -9.56
CA LEU A 566 -2.36 -7.01 -8.93
C LEU A 566 -1.26 -7.06 -7.88
#